data_AF-A0A355AGD7-F1
#
_entry.id   AF-A0A355AGD7-F1
#
_cell.length_a   1.000
_cell.length_b   1.000
_cell.length_c   1.000
_cell.angle_alpha   90.00
_cell.angle_beta   90.00
_cell.angle_gamma   90.00
#
_symmetry.space_group_name_H-M   'P 1'
#
loop_
_entity.id
_entity.type
_entity.pdbx_description
1 polymer ?
#
loop_
_entity_poly.entity_id
_entity_poly.type
_entity_poly.pdbx_seq_one_letter_code
_entity_poly.pdbx_strand_id
1 'polypeptide(L)' 'MRIDVVTLFPEMFRGFLDGSLLGAAQKSGLLDIRLKNIRDFA' A
#
# COMPACT_ATOMS: atom_id res chain seq x y z
N MET A 1 -0.59 -4.00 -12.05
CA MET A 1 -0.30 -2.55 -11.99
C MET A 1 0.43 -2.25 -10.69
N ARG A 2 1.45 -1.39 -10.70
CA ARG A 2 2.22 -1.05 -9.49
C ARG A 2 2.01 0.40 -9.07
N ILE A 3 1.82 0.63 -7.78
CA ILE A 3 1.68 1.95 -7.17
C ILE A 3 2.60 2.03 -5.94
N ASP A 4 3.51 3.00 -5.92
CA ASP A 4 4.34 3.30 -4.74
C ASP A 4 3.78 4.56 -4.08
N VAL A 5 3.43 4.46 -2.80
CA VAL A 5 2.93 5.58 -1.98
C VAL A 5 4.00 5.96 -0.97
N VAL A 6 4.42 7.21 -1.05
CA VAL A 6 5.45 7.79 -0.18
C VAL A 6 4.75 8.76 0.77
N THR A 7 4.77 8.45 2.07
CA THR A 7 3.98 9.16 3.07
C THR A 7 4.69 9.17 4.42
N LEU A 8 4.29 10.06 5.33
CA LEU A 8 4.73 10.03 6.73
C LEU A 8 3.89 9.07 7.60
N PHE A 9 2.74 8.59 7.09
CA PHE A 9 1.77 7.81 7.84
C PHE A 9 1.34 6.53 7.11
N PRO A 10 2.26 5.58 6.86
CA PRO A 10 1.93 4.36 6.12
C PRO A 10 0.85 3.50 6.80
N GLU A 11 0.83 3.46 8.13
CA GLU A 11 -0.15 2.65 8.89
C GLU A 11 -1.61 3.05 8.64
N MET A 12 -1.88 4.32 8.27
CA MET A 12 -3.25 4.77 7.93
C MET A 12 -3.82 4.08 6.70
N PHE A 13 -2.95 3.59 5.80
CA PHE A 13 -3.36 2.98 4.54
C PHE A 13 -3.56 1.47 4.65
N ARG A 14 -2.87 0.78 5.57
CA ARG A 14 -2.90 -0.69 5.65
C ARG A 14 -4.31 -1.26 5.77
N GLY A 15 -5.11 -0.73 6.69
CA GLY A 15 -6.49 -1.20 6.90
C GLY A 15 -7.40 -1.02 5.68
N PHE A 16 -7.20 0.04 4.90
CA PHE A 16 -7.98 0.28 3.67
C PHE A 16 -7.53 -0.63 2.52
N LEU A 17 -6.23 -0.89 2.40
CA LEU A 17 -5.65 -1.67 1.31
C LEU A 17 -5.91 -3.18 1.44
N ASP A 18 -6.01 -3.68 2.66
CA ASP A 18 -6.20 -5.12 2.92
C ASP A 18 -7.66 -5.59 2.73
N GLY A 19 -8.61 -4.65 2.65
CA GLY A 19 -10.04 -4.92 2.59
C GLY A 19 -10.61 -5.07 1.17
N SER A 20 -11.76 -5.76 1.10
CA SER A 20 -12.66 -5.77 -0.07
C SER A 20 -11.94 -6.08 -1.40
N LEU A 21 -12.26 -5.33 -2.46
CA LEU A 21 -11.73 -5.49 -3.82
C LEU A 21 -10.23 -5.21 -3.92
N LEU A 22 -9.70 -4.27 -3.13
CA LEU A 22 -8.27 -3.93 -3.16
C LEU A 22 -7.43 -5.08 -2.61
N GLY A 23 -7.83 -5.63 -1.46
CA GLY A 23 -7.17 -6.80 -0.88
C GLY A 23 -7.24 -8.01 -1.81
N ALA A 24 -8.38 -8.24 -2.47
CA ALA A 24 -8.53 -9.32 -3.45
C ALA A 24 -7.65 -9.11 -4.69
N ALA A 25 -7.57 -7.88 -5.23
CA ALA A 25 -6.74 -7.54 -6.39
C ALA A 25 -5.24 -7.68 -6.08
N GLN A 26 -4.83 -7.38 -4.85
CA GLN A 26 -3.46 -7.62 -4.40
C GLN A 26 -3.16 -9.12 -4.31
N LYS A 27 -4.05 -9.90 -3.69
CA LYS A 27 -3.90 -11.37 -3.58
C LYS A 27 -3.88 -12.08 -4.93
N SER A 28 -4.61 -11.57 -5.92
CA SER A 28 -4.61 -12.10 -7.29
C SER A 28 -3.47 -11.58 -8.17
N GLY A 29 -2.57 -10.75 -7.63
CA GLY A 29 -1.41 -10.22 -8.34
C GLY A 29 -1.73 -9.15 -9.39
N LEU A 30 -2.97 -8.68 -9.46
CA LEU A 30 -3.39 -7.63 -10.38
C LEU A 30 -2.88 -6.25 -9.95
N LEU A 31 -2.61 -6.09 -8.66
CA LEU A 31 -2.24 -4.83 -8.02
C LEU A 31 -1.09 -5.03 -7.01
N ASP A 32 -0.02 -4.24 -7.12
CA ASP A 32 1.10 -4.19 -6.16
C ASP A 32 1.16 -2.77 -5.57
N ILE A 33 0.79 -2.62 -4.30
CA ILE A 33 0.85 -1.34 -3.58
C ILE A 33 1.94 -1.41 -2.52
N ARG A 34 2.88 -0.47 -2.59
CA ARG A 34 3.99 -0.38 -1.65
C ARG A 34 3.95 0.93 -0.90
N LEU A 35 3.90 0.84 0.42
CA LEU A 35 3.94 1.98 1.31
C LEU A 35 5.37 2.22 1.78
N LYS A 36 5.88 3.43 1.62
CA LYS A 36 7.20 3.84 2.12
C LYS A 36 7.06 5.01 3.08
N ASN A 37 7.68 4.90 4.25
CA ASN A 37 7.81 6.03 5.17
C ASN A 37 8.96 6.92 4.72
N ILE A 38 8.72 8.21 4.50
CA ILE A 38 9.80 9.16 4.15
C ILE A 38 10.84 9.25 5.26
N ARG A 39 10.44 9.04 6.52
CA ARG A 39 11.36 9.08 7.68
C ARG A 39 12.46 8.03 7.62
N ASP A 40 12.28 6.97 6.84
CA ASP A 40 13.29 5.92 6.70
C ASP A 40 14.52 6.38 5.88
N PHE A 41 14.47 7.59 5.31
CA PHE A 41 15.51 8.16 4.44
C PHE A 41 16.17 9.43 5.02
N ALA A 42 15.98 9.72 6.31
CA ALA A 42 16.53 10.90 6.99
C ALA A 42 17.44 10.51 8.16
#